data_AF-A0A9E2DUJ7-F1
#
_entry.id   AF-A0A9E2DUJ7-F1
#
_cell.length_a   1.000
_cell.length_b   1.000
_cell.length_c   1.000
_cell.angle_alpha   90.00
_cell.angle_beta   90.00
_cell.angle_gamma   90.00
#
_symmetry.space_group_name_H-M   'P 1'
#
loop_
_entity.id
_entity.type
_entity.pdbx_description
1 polymer ?
#
loop_
_entity_poly.entity_id
_entity_poly.type
_entity_poly.pdbx_seq_one_letter_code
_entity_poly.pdbx_strand_id
1 'polypeptide(L)'
;MMICSFILTITCLSMVFTGGGLIPLEPVAETGSYAGQALDVLGNTAVVGHKIDDVYALRFYEHTLKGWNPTEVVEIGSRRGISVAFGADFLGVALSGSGNAGVVLEPSKSGWVVTADLLNPDPSRFNSFSLAAASDGAIFIACNDSKQQYRDAVLVFERGGGGWQFVQTIAPWSASCTLFAEDIDAAGDMLVVGATRVLGCSGGNVHGAYVYIRGEENWELSTTLQDGDTNGKWVACDSNMVVSWCSITGPNSTFDYLEMWNRNGSSFVSAGSIYSGDWGFDIYFAEGMHIDDGILSFGTCDSFWGCQTNTTTNRTVYTAQRLGNYWRLGTPLTIPTGYSSSGFGRNTKMAGGSLLIGAPAYSSSRGVVFQTTLAQTLPCPADFNSDGNVDVADILRIISNWGGIGREDINGDSLVNVTDLLTLVDAWGECE
;
A
#
# COMPACT_ATOMS: atom_id res chain seq x y z
N MET A 1 -67.16 7.18 -11.33
CA MET A 1 -66.11 6.46 -10.59
C MET A 1 -64.77 6.93 -11.12
N MET A 2 -64.14 7.90 -10.46
CA MET A 2 -62.79 8.37 -10.84
C MET A 2 -61.77 7.55 -10.06
N ILE A 3 -60.81 6.97 -10.76
CA ILE A 3 -59.65 6.31 -10.15
C ILE A 3 -58.51 7.32 -10.24
N CYS A 4 -58.10 7.87 -9.10
CA CYS A 4 -56.90 8.69 -9.01
C CYS A 4 -55.68 7.78 -8.99
N SER A 5 -54.94 7.70 -10.10
CA SER A 5 -53.60 7.13 -10.09
C SER A 5 -52.67 8.03 -9.29
N PHE A 6 -52.51 7.74 -8.00
CA PHE A 6 -51.34 8.18 -7.25
C PHE A 6 -50.13 7.45 -7.79
N ILE A 7 -49.42 8.08 -8.73
CA ILE A 7 -48.05 7.70 -9.04
C ILE A 7 -47.23 8.07 -7.81
N LEU A 8 -46.90 7.08 -6.99
CA LEU A 8 -45.95 7.25 -5.91
C LEU A 8 -44.57 7.39 -6.54
N THR A 9 -44.17 8.62 -6.85
CA THR A 9 -42.77 8.94 -7.14
C THR A 9 -41.99 8.70 -5.85
N ILE A 10 -41.47 7.49 -5.70
CA ILE A 10 -40.35 7.22 -4.81
C ILE A 10 -39.21 8.07 -5.38
N THR A 11 -39.01 9.24 -4.79
CA THR A 11 -37.74 9.95 -4.93
C THR A 11 -36.71 9.02 -4.33
N CYS A 12 -35.91 8.38 -5.19
CA CYS A 12 -34.72 7.68 -4.73
C CYS A 12 -33.91 8.71 -3.96
N LEU A 13 -33.85 8.56 -2.64
CA LEU A 13 -33.02 9.40 -1.80
C LEU A 13 -31.62 8.83 -1.98
N SER A 14 -30.95 9.30 -3.05
CA SER A 14 -29.55 8.98 -3.28
C SER A 14 -28.81 9.26 -1.97
N MET A 15 -28.23 8.20 -1.38
CA MET A 15 -27.38 8.35 -0.22
C MET A 15 -26.11 9.05 -0.69
N VAL A 16 -26.17 10.38 -0.73
CA VAL A 16 -24.99 11.22 -0.74
C VAL A 16 -24.28 10.91 0.57
N PHE A 17 -23.35 9.97 0.53
CA PHE A 17 -22.35 9.79 1.56
C PHE A 17 -21.68 11.15 1.73
N THR A 18 -22.07 11.89 2.77
CA THR A 18 -21.41 13.12 3.17
C THR A 18 -20.03 12.71 3.65
N GLY A 19 -19.07 12.72 2.72
CA GLY A 19 -17.84 11.93 2.80
C GLY A 19 -17.21 11.99 4.18
N GLY A 20 -16.97 10.82 4.77
CA GLY A 20 -16.33 10.69 6.07
C GLY A 20 -15.02 11.48 6.06
N GLY A 21 -14.97 12.53 6.87
CA GLY A 21 -13.75 13.31 7.00
C GLY A 21 -12.64 12.41 7.51
N LEU A 22 -11.44 12.51 6.91
CA LEU A 22 -10.27 11.75 7.33
C LEU A 22 -9.99 12.01 8.83
N ILE A 23 -10.15 10.97 9.65
CA ILE A 23 -9.99 11.04 11.10
C ILE A 23 -8.53 10.68 11.44
N PRO A 24 -7.81 11.46 12.27
CA PRO A 24 -6.49 11.04 12.74
C PRO A 24 -6.59 9.83 13.68
N LEU A 25 -5.66 8.88 13.58
CA LEU A 25 -5.45 7.89 14.63
C LEU A 25 -4.86 8.56 15.88
N GLU A 26 -5.46 8.32 17.03
CA GLU A 26 -5.04 8.88 18.33
C GLU A 26 -4.40 7.79 19.22
N PRO A 27 -3.32 8.09 19.96
CA PRO A 27 -2.72 9.42 20.13
C PRO A 27 -1.85 9.86 18.95
N VAL A 28 -2.02 11.12 18.51
CA VAL A 28 -1.09 11.79 17.59
C VAL A 28 0.34 11.70 18.15
N ALA A 29 1.26 11.31 17.28
CA ALA A 29 2.63 10.93 17.63
C ALA A 29 3.49 12.09 18.19
N GLU A 30 4.64 11.75 18.78
CA GLU A 30 5.61 12.73 19.29
C GLU A 30 6.51 13.29 18.17
N THR A 31 7.14 14.45 18.43
CA THR A 31 8.14 15.04 17.51
C THR A 31 9.36 14.13 17.40
N GLY A 32 9.65 13.64 16.20
CA GLY A 32 10.70 12.65 15.94
C GLY A 32 10.16 11.25 15.58
N SER A 33 8.85 11.02 15.68
CA SER A 33 8.21 9.74 15.33
C SER A 33 8.22 9.43 13.84
N TYR A 34 7.94 10.44 12.99
CA TYR A 34 7.62 10.25 11.57
C TYR A 34 6.44 9.27 11.36
N ALA A 35 5.43 9.32 12.23
CA ALA A 35 4.29 8.41 12.16
C ALA A 35 3.59 8.48 10.80
N GLY A 36 3.22 7.31 10.27
CA GLY A 36 2.78 7.15 8.89
C GLY A 36 3.90 6.97 7.86
N GLN A 37 5.18 6.97 8.25
CA GLN A 37 6.24 6.42 7.40
C GLN A 37 6.17 4.88 7.43
N ALA A 38 6.47 4.30 8.60
CA ALA A 38 6.16 2.91 8.90
C ALA A 38 4.69 2.81 9.33
N LEU A 39 3.89 2.19 8.49
CA LEU A 39 2.45 1.90 8.66
C LEU A 39 2.15 0.63 7.88
N ASP A 40 1.45 -0.32 8.51
CA ASP A 40 0.85 -1.49 7.84
C ASP A 40 -0.41 -1.96 8.57
N VAL A 41 -1.25 -2.75 7.89
CA VAL A 41 -2.53 -3.24 8.41
C VAL A 41 -2.83 -4.65 7.92
N LEU A 42 -3.35 -5.51 8.80
CA LEU A 42 -3.80 -6.86 8.49
C LEU A 42 -5.16 -7.10 9.15
N GLY A 43 -6.21 -7.24 8.34
CA GLY A 43 -7.58 -7.30 8.84
C GLY A 43 -7.94 -6.04 9.64
N ASN A 44 -8.27 -6.22 10.91
CA ASN A 44 -8.60 -5.13 11.84
C ASN A 44 -7.39 -4.66 12.68
N THR A 45 -6.23 -5.30 12.57
CA THR A 45 -5.03 -4.90 13.34
C THR A 45 -4.12 -4.01 12.50
N ALA A 46 -3.80 -2.81 12.99
CA ALA A 46 -2.84 -1.89 12.36
C ALA A 46 -1.62 -1.67 13.24
N VAL A 47 -0.48 -1.38 12.63
CA VAL A 47 0.75 -1.04 13.32
C VAL A 47 1.38 0.21 12.73
N VAL A 48 1.86 1.10 13.59
CA VAL A 48 2.48 2.37 13.20
C VAL A 48 3.82 2.52 13.92
N GLY A 49 4.85 2.95 13.18
CA GLY A 49 6.12 3.37 13.77
C GLY A 49 5.97 4.71 14.50
N HIS A 50 6.35 4.73 15.78
CA HIS A 50 6.30 5.90 16.64
C HIS A 50 7.67 6.15 17.31
N LYS A 51 7.82 7.35 17.87
CA LYS A 51 8.71 7.62 18.99
C LYS A 51 7.83 7.90 20.21
N ILE A 52 8.13 7.27 21.34
CA ILE A 52 7.35 7.34 22.58
C ILE A 52 8.35 7.41 23.73
N ASP A 53 8.22 8.40 24.61
CA ASP A 53 9.13 8.61 25.75
C ASP A 53 10.63 8.58 25.34
N ASP A 54 10.94 9.24 24.21
CA ASP A 54 12.24 9.27 23.53
C ASP A 54 12.80 7.93 22.98
N VAL A 55 12.08 6.81 23.12
CA VAL A 55 12.42 5.49 22.53
C VAL A 55 11.69 5.29 21.19
N TYR A 56 12.27 4.56 20.23
CA TYR A 56 11.53 4.14 19.03
C TYR A 56 10.74 2.86 19.32
N ALA A 57 9.47 2.88 18.94
CA ALA A 57 8.53 1.81 19.26
C ALA A 57 7.51 1.63 18.12
N LEU A 58 6.87 0.47 18.12
CA LEU A 58 5.67 0.22 17.32
C LEU A 58 4.45 0.38 18.21
N ARG A 59 3.46 1.13 17.75
CA ARG A 59 2.13 1.23 18.39
C ARG A 59 1.14 0.42 17.57
N PHE A 60 0.50 -0.54 18.21
CA PHE A 60 -0.56 -1.34 17.61
C PHE A 60 -1.93 -0.72 17.90
N TYR A 61 -2.86 -0.92 16.97
CA TYR A 61 -4.24 -0.48 17.04
C TYR A 61 -5.14 -1.62 16.56
N GLU A 62 -6.34 -1.72 17.11
CA GLU A 62 -7.37 -2.66 16.68
C GLU A 62 -8.63 -1.89 16.27
N HIS A 63 -9.21 -2.27 15.13
CA HIS A 63 -10.50 -1.75 14.66
C HIS A 63 -11.64 -2.50 15.36
N THR A 64 -12.60 -1.74 15.88
CA THR A 64 -13.77 -2.26 16.60
C THR A 64 -15.00 -1.43 16.28
N LEU A 65 -16.18 -1.86 16.77
CA LEU A 65 -17.44 -1.08 16.83
C LEU A 65 -17.34 0.29 17.57
N LYS A 66 -16.16 0.72 17.99
CA LYS A 66 -15.82 2.03 18.57
C LYS A 66 -14.74 2.78 17.75
N GLY A 67 -14.49 2.36 16.52
CA GLY A 67 -13.37 2.79 15.69
C GLY A 67 -12.04 2.19 16.14
N TRP A 68 -10.95 2.76 15.61
CA TRP A 68 -9.57 2.34 15.85
C TRP A 68 -9.11 2.72 17.26
N ASN A 69 -8.69 1.73 18.05
CA ASN A 69 -8.26 1.92 19.43
C ASN A 69 -6.83 1.39 19.63
N PRO A 70 -5.91 2.13 20.27
CA PRO A 70 -4.55 1.65 20.53
C PRO A 70 -4.56 0.50 21.56
N THR A 71 -3.89 -0.60 21.25
CA THR A 71 -3.88 -1.83 22.06
C THR A 71 -2.60 -1.99 22.88
N GLU A 72 -1.45 -1.89 22.23
CA GLU A 72 -0.14 -2.10 22.86
C GLU A 72 0.97 -1.27 22.20
N VAL A 73 2.13 -1.23 22.86
CA VAL A 73 3.35 -0.55 22.40
C VAL A 73 4.52 -1.48 22.62
N VAL A 74 5.31 -1.73 21.57
CA VAL A 74 6.49 -2.60 21.61
C VAL A 74 7.73 -1.77 21.26
N GLU A 75 8.69 -1.67 22.18
CA GLU A 75 9.96 -0.99 21.93
C GLU A 75 10.82 -1.75 20.89
N ILE A 76 11.36 -1.01 19.93
CA ILE A 76 12.35 -1.50 18.94
C ILE A 76 13.73 -0.84 19.14
N GLY A 77 13.89 -0.12 20.26
CA GLY A 77 15.16 0.42 20.74
C GLY A 77 15.54 1.78 20.17
N SER A 78 16.82 1.95 19.81
CA SER A 78 17.42 3.26 19.48
C SER A 78 17.40 3.63 18.00
N ARG A 79 16.90 2.75 17.12
CA ARG A 79 16.79 2.99 15.66
C ARG A 79 15.32 3.04 15.25
N ARG A 80 14.99 3.91 14.30
CA ARG A 80 13.62 4.13 13.85
C ARG A 80 13.17 2.99 12.93
N GLY A 81 11.98 2.46 13.19
CA GLY A 81 11.24 1.64 12.22
C GLY A 81 10.88 2.47 10.99
N ILE A 82 11.41 2.10 9.82
CA ILE A 82 11.32 2.89 8.57
C ILE A 82 10.34 2.32 7.56
N SER A 83 10.15 1.00 7.56
CA SER A 83 9.02 0.30 6.98
C SER A 83 8.69 -0.89 7.86
N VAL A 84 7.44 -1.35 7.79
CA VAL A 84 6.89 -2.51 8.48
C VAL A 84 5.96 -3.24 7.52
N ALA A 85 5.88 -4.56 7.62
CA ALA A 85 4.92 -5.37 6.88
C ALA A 85 4.55 -6.63 7.66
N PHE A 86 3.26 -6.94 7.74
CA PHE A 86 2.75 -8.17 8.31
C PHE A 86 3.00 -9.35 7.38
N GLY A 87 3.34 -10.50 7.96
CA GLY A 87 3.11 -11.80 7.35
C GLY A 87 1.92 -12.50 8.01
N ALA A 88 1.73 -13.80 7.76
CA ALA A 88 0.58 -14.54 8.30
C ALA A 88 0.60 -14.69 9.83
N ASP A 89 1.77 -14.77 10.47
CA ASP A 89 1.92 -14.88 11.93
C ASP A 89 3.11 -14.10 12.51
N PHE A 90 3.60 -13.09 11.79
CA PHE A 90 4.75 -12.28 12.18
C PHE A 90 4.63 -10.83 11.66
N LEU A 91 5.48 -9.94 12.16
CA LEU A 91 5.64 -8.57 11.66
C LEU A 91 7.13 -8.28 11.42
N GLY A 92 7.50 -7.98 10.17
CA GLY A 92 8.84 -7.52 9.81
C GLY A 92 9.00 -6.01 10.03
N VAL A 93 10.17 -5.58 10.49
CA VAL A 93 10.49 -4.16 10.77
C VAL A 93 11.87 -3.82 10.22
N ALA A 94 11.98 -2.91 9.24
CA ALA A 94 13.27 -2.39 8.80
C ALA A 94 13.73 -1.25 9.71
N LEU A 95 15.03 -1.19 10.00
CA LEU A 95 15.61 -0.21 10.93
C LEU A 95 16.54 0.79 10.24
N SER A 96 16.40 2.07 10.57
CA SER A 96 17.16 3.16 9.95
C SER A 96 18.68 3.07 10.17
N GLY A 97 19.46 3.29 9.10
CA GLY A 97 20.92 3.45 9.16
C GLY A 97 21.70 2.13 9.35
N SER A 98 22.99 2.22 9.65
CA SER A 98 23.90 1.08 9.76
C SER A 98 23.64 0.19 10.99
N GLY A 99 23.75 -1.13 10.80
CA GLY A 99 23.52 -2.15 11.82
C GLY A 99 22.74 -3.32 11.23
N ASN A 100 22.03 -4.07 12.07
CA ASN A 100 21.03 -5.08 11.65
C ASN A 100 20.03 -4.43 10.67
N ALA A 101 19.61 -5.16 9.64
CA ALA A 101 18.68 -4.62 8.63
C ALA A 101 17.29 -4.36 9.24
N GLY A 102 16.91 -5.18 10.21
CA GLY A 102 15.60 -5.11 10.85
C GLY A 102 15.49 -5.95 12.12
N VAL A 103 14.26 -6.08 12.61
CA VAL A 103 13.83 -7.05 13.62
C VAL A 103 12.53 -7.73 13.16
N VAL A 104 12.20 -8.86 13.78
CA VAL A 104 10.89 -9.52 13.64
C VAL A 104 10.17 -9.54 14.98
N LEU A 105 8.88 -9.21 14.96
CA LEU A 105 7.98 -9.45 16.08
C LEU A 105 7.08 -10.65 15.75
N GLU A 106 6.75 -11.46 16.75
CA GLU A 106 5.80 -12.56 16.64
C GLU A 106 4.77 -12.47 17.80
N PRO A 107 3.53 -12.95 17.62
CA PRO A 107 2.49 -12.82 18.63
C PRO A 107 2.72 -13.78 19.80
N SER A 108 2.52 -13.28 21.02
CA SER A 108 2.63 -14.04 22.26
C SER A 108 1.33 -14.05 23.06
N LYS A 109 1.31 -14.75 24.20
CA LYS A 109 0.17 -14.76 25.13
C LYS A 109 -0.09 -13.40 25.82
N SER A 110 0.77 -12.40 25.60
CA SER A 110 0.74 -11.11 26.28
C SER A 110 0.91 -9.91 25.33
N GLY A 111 0.64 -10.11 24.03
CA GLY A 111 0.87 -9.11 22.97
C GLY A 111 2.02 -9.51 22.04
N TRP A 112 2.43 -8.60 21.17
CA TRP A 112 3.55 -8.79 20.23
C TRP A 112 4.90 -8.67 20.94
N VAL A 113 5.87 -9.51 20.58
CA VAL A 113 7.23 -9.48 21.15
C VAL A 113 8.29 -9.60 20.07
N VAL A 114 9.39 -8.85 20.20
CA VAL A 114 10.56 -9.00 19.32
C VAL A 114 11.20 -10.37 19.57
N THR A 115 11.28 -11.22 18.55
CA THR A 115 11.82 -12.59 18.63
C THR A 115 13.15 -12.76 17.91
N ALA A 116 13.46 -11.94 16.90
CA ALA A 116 14.67 -12.07 16.10
C ALA A 116 15.23 -10.72 15.61
N ASP A 117 16.55 -10.65 15.50
CA ASP A 117 17.28 -9.63 14.75
C ASP A 117 17.48 -10.09 13.29
N LEU A 118 17.15 -9.25 12.32
CA LEU A 118 17.44 -9.50 10.91
C LEU A 118 18.85 -8.99 10.59
N LEU A 119 19.83 -9.89 10.70
CA LEU A 119 21.26 -9.57 10.57
C LEU A 119 21.62 -9.10 9.16
N ASN A 120 22.19 -7.89 9.06
CA ASN A 120 22.67 -7.34 7.80
C ASN A 120 24.02 -8.00 7.42
N PRO A 121 24.17 -8.60 6.22
CA PRO A 121 25.40 -9.28 5.82
C PRO A 121 26.57 -8.33 5.53
N ASP A 122 26.31 -7.04 5.28
CA ASP A 122 27.36 -6.00 5.20
C ASP A 122 26.85 -4.67 5.79
N PRO A 123 26.91 -4.50 7.13
CA PRO A 123 26.50 -3.27 7.81
C PRO A 123 27.35 -2.04 7.47
N SER A 124 28.47 -2.22 6.75
CA SER A 124 29.31 -1.13 6.27
C SER A 124 28.81 -0.55 4.95
N ARG A 125 28.01 -1.32 4.21
CA ARG A 125 27.57 -1.07 2.83
C ARG A 125 26.07 -0.80 2.76
N PHE A 126 25.26 -1.73 3.23
CA PHE A 126 23.80 -1.73 3.09
C PHE A 126 23.12 -0.91 4.19
N ASN A 127 22.31 0.07 3.78
CA ASN A 127 21.46 0.86 4.67
C ASN A 127 20.01 0.70 4.26
N SER A 128 19.21 0.05 5.11
CA SER A 128 17.80 -0.25 4.84
C SER A 128 16.96 1.03 4.68
N PHE A 129 15.96 0.99 3.79
CA PHE A 129 15.01 2.10 3.59
C PHE A 129 13.55 1.67 3.35
N SER A 130 13.30 0.50 2.75
CA SER A 130 11.95 -0.10 2.62
C SER A 130 11.95 -1.59 3.03
N LEU A 131 10.76 -2.15 3.24
CA LEU A 131 10.51 -3.54 3.63
C LEU A 131 9.19 -4.01 3.04
N ALA A 132 9.17 -5.25 2.55
CA ALA A 132 7.97 -6.03 2.24
C ALA A 132 8.04 -7.40 2.95
N ALA A 133 6.90 -8.07 3.13
CA ALA A 133 6.83 -9.40 3.73
C ALA A 133 5.87 -10.29 2.94
N ALA A 134 6.25 -11.54 2.68
CA ALA A 134 5.37 -12.53 2.10
C ALA A 134 4.63 -13.29 3.21
N SER A 135 3.34 -13.58 2.97
CA SER A 135 2.49 -14.35 3.87
C SER A 135 3.00 -15.77 4.16
N ASP A 136 3.93 -16.29 3.35
CA ASP A 136 4.49 -17.64 3.46
C ASP A 136 5.78 -17.75 4.31
N GLY A 137 6.27 -16.65 4.89
CA GLY A 137 7.42 -16.66 5.81
C GLY A 137 8.73 -16.07 5.28
N ALA A 138 8.68 -15.21 4.25
CA ALA A 138 9.82 -14.37 3.84
C ALA A 138 9.65 -12.89 4.22
N ILE A 139 10.78 -12.23 4.51
CA ILE A 139 10.90 -10.78 4.71
C ILE A 139 11.96 -10.25 3.73
N PHE A 140 11.65 -9.14 3.07
CA PHE A 140 12.47 -8.49 2.06
C PHE A 140 12.82 -7.08 2.51
N ILE A 141 14.10 -6.73 2.55
CA ILE A 141 14.53 -5.39 2.99
C ILE A 141 15.34 -4.71 1.89
N ALA A 142 14.76 -3.67 1.28
CA ALA A 142 15.44 -2.81 0.31
C ALA A 142 16.49 -1.94 1.01
N CYS A 143 17.71 -1.95 0.47
CA CYS A 143 18.89 -1.37 1.09
C CYS A 143 19.76 -0.61 0.08
N ASN A 144 20.10 0.63 0.41
CA ASN A 144 21.02 1.46 -0.36
C ASN A 144 22.47 0.96 -0.23
N ASP A 145 23.18 0.84 -1.35
CA ASP A 145 24.59 0.45 -1.41
C ASP A 145 25.50 1.70 -1.30
N SER A 146 25.96 1.97 -0.09
CA SER A 146 26.88 3.09 0.21
C SER A 146 28.32 2.90 -0.30
N LYS A 147 28.59 1.89 -1.14
CA LYS A 147 29.92 1.58 -1.71
C LYS A 147 29.90 1.53 -3.24
N GLN A 148 28.79 1.16 -3.86
CA GLN A 148 28.62 1.10 -5.31
C GLN A 148 27.29 1.74 -5.71
N GLN A 149 27.37 2.85 -6.44
CA GLN A 149 26.20 3.49 -7.04
C GLN A 149 25.47 2.51 -7.98
N TYR A 150 24.13 2.52 -7.95
CA TYR A 150 23.27 1.64 -8.78
C TYR A 150 23.43 0.14 -8.49
N ARG A 151 23.84 -0.23 -7.27
CA ARG A 151 23.93 -1.63 -6.78
C ARG A 151 23.14 -1.85 -5.49
N ASP A 152 22.19 -0.97 -5.25
CA ASP A 152 21.15 -1.07 -4.24
C ASP A 152 20.42 -2.42 -4.40
N ALA A 153 19.96 -2.99 -3.28
CA ALA A 153 19.69 -4.43 -3.19
C ALA A 153 18.56 -4.77 -2.22
N VAL A 154 17.91 -5.91 -2.46
CA VAL A 154 16.98 -6.53 -1.50
C VAL A 154 17.71 -7.62 -0.73
N LEU A 155 17.70 -7.51 0.60
CA LEU A 155 18.12 -8.58 1.51
C LEU A 155 16.92 -9.47 1.79
N VAL A 156 17.05 -10.77 1.53
CA VAL A 156 16.00 -11.77 1.75
C VAL A 156 16.26 -12.53 3.05
N PHE A 157 15.24 -12.62 3.88
CA PHE A 157 15.24 -13.36 5.14
C PHE A 157 14.06 -14.32 5.20
N GLU A 158 14.26 -15.51 5.76
CA GLU A 158 13.22 -16.55 5.82
C GLU A 158 13.16 -17.29 7.15
N ARG A 159 11.96 -17.74 7.52
CA ARG A 159 11.69 -18.43 8.79
C ARG A 159 11.96 -19.94 8.68
N GLY A 160 13.22 -20.31 8.82
CA GLY A 160 13.64 -21.72 8.88
C GLY A 160 13.36 -22.40 10.23
N GLY A 161 13.63 -23.70 10.31
CA GLY A 161 13.47 -24.48 11.56
C GLY A 161 14.39 -24.07 12.72
N GLY A 162 15.32 -23.13 12.49
CA GLY A 162 16.15 -22.46 13.51
C GLY A 162 15.74 -21.01 13.80
N GLY A 163 14.55 -20.58 13.37
CA GLY A 163 14.10 -19.18 13.38
C GLY A 163 14.47 -18.44 12.09
N TRP A 164 14.50 -17.12 12.13
CA TRP A 164 14.78 -16.27 10.98
C TRP A 164 16.25 -16.31 10.55
N GLN A 165 16.49 -16.57 9.26
CA GLN A 165 17.81 -16.66 8.64
C GLN A 165 17.92 -15.65 7.49
N PHE A 166 19.11 -15.09 7.24
CA PHE A 166 19.41 -14.46 5.94
C PHE A 166 19.66 -15.56 4.90
N VAL A 167 19.03 -15.46 3.72
CA VAL A 167 19.19 -16.47 2.64
C VAL A 167 19.85 -15.92 1.38
N GLN A 168 19.54 -14.70 0.95
CA GLN A 168 19.93 -14.20 -0.38
C GLN A 168 20.06 -12.68 -0.40
N THR A 169 20.99 -12.17 -1.23
CA THR A 169 20.98 -10.76 -1.68
C THR A 169 20.58 -10.71 -3.15
N ILE A 170 19.43 -10.10 -3.44
CA ILE A 170 18.98 -9.80 -4.80
C ILE A 170 19.51 -8.41 -5.15
N ALA A 171 20.33 -8.31 -6.19
CA ALA A 171 20.93 -7.06 -6.67
C ALA A 171 21.16 -7.13 -8.19
N PRO A 172 21.20 -6.00 -8.92
CA PRO A 172 21.46 -6.02 -10.36
C PRO A 172 22.87 -6.57 -10.63
N TRP A 173 23.01 -7.35 -11.71
CA TRP A 173 24.28 -8.03 -12.07
C TRP A 173 25.44 -7.06 -12.30
N SER A 174 25.15 -5.87 -12.85
CA SER A 174 26.10 -4.79 -13.09
C SER A 174 25.53 -3.46 -12.59
N ALA A 175 26.40 -2.45 -12.42
CA ALA A 175 26.00 -1.08 -12.16
C ALA A 175 25.56 -0.41 -13.48
N SER A 176 24.47 -0.89 -14.09
CA SER A 176 23.74 -0.10 -15.09
C SER A 176 23.15 1.13 -14.42
N CYS A 177 22.91 2.21 -15.17
CA CYS A 177 22.33 3.44 -14.63
C CYS A 177 20.83 3.28 -14.33
N THR A 178 20.56 2.55 -13.25
CA THR A 178 19.25 2.10 -12.81
C THR A 178 19.21 2.20 -11.28
N LEU A 179 18.23 2.86 -10.71
CA LEU A 179 17.96 2.84 -9.27
C LEU A 179 17.12 1.59 -8.98
N PHE A 180 17.75 0.53 -8.48
CA PHE A 180 17.13 -0.78 -8.22
C PHE A 180 16.64 -0.87 -6.77
N ALA A 181 15.52 -1.54 -6.55
CA ALA A 181 14.86 -1.68 -5.26
C ALA A 181 14.43 -0.35 -4.60
N GLU A 182 14.27 0.74 -5.37
CA GLU A 182 13.68 2.02 -4.90
C GLU A 182 12.32 1.80 -4.20
N ASP A 183 11.59 0.76 -4.61
CA ASP A 183 10.39 0.27 -3.96
C ASP A 183 10.29 -1.25 -4.11
N ILE A 184 9.61 -1.90 -3.17
CA ILE A 184 9.39 -3.35 -3.13
C ILE A 184 8.01 -3.68 -2.54
N ASP A 185 7.36 -4.72 -3.07
CA ASP A 185 6.15 -5.30 -2.49
C ASP A 185 6.16 -6.83 -2.65
N ALA A 186 5.40 -7.56 -1.82
CA ALA A 186 5.39 -9.02 -1.85
C ALA A 186 4.05 -9.63 -1.41
N ALA A 187 3.60 -10.65 -2.12
CA ALA A 187 2.35 -11.37 -1.84
C ALA A 187 2.46 -12.84 -2.26
N GLY A 188 2.06 -13.75 -1.38
CA GLY A 188 2.15 -15.20 -1.64
C GLY A 188 3.58 -15.64 -1.95
N ASP A 189 3.78 -16.30 -3.09
CA ASP A 189 5.06 -16.80 -3.60
C ASP A 189 5.84 -15.77 -4.45
N MET A 190 5.42 -14.50 -4.44
CA MET A 190 5.91 -13.45 -5.35
C MET A 190 6.49 -12.23 -4.60
N LEU A 191 7.67 -11.80 -5.05
CA LEU A 191 8.30 -10.52 -4.71
C LEU A 191 8.37 -9.66 -5.98
N VAL A 192 7.99 -8.40 -5.89
CA VAL A 192 8.18 -7.41 -6.95
C VAL A 192 9.19 -6.37 -6.51
N VAL A 193 10.18 -6.11 -7.36
CA VAL A 193 11.23 -5.11 -7.11
C VAL A 193 11.20 -4.05 -8.21
N GLY A 194 10.94 -2.79 -7.84
CA GLY A 194 11.02 -1.67 -8.77
C GLY A 194 12.47 -1.36 -9.15
N ALA A 195 12.75 -1.12 -10.43
CA ALA A 195 14.03 -0.53 -10.85
C ALA A 195 13.84 0.58 -11.90
N THR A 196 14.26 1.82 -11.59
CA THR A 196 14.02 2.99 -12.45
C THR A 196 15.24 3.39 -13.27
N ARG A 197 15.05 3.63 -14.57
CA ARG A 197 16.10 4.16 -15.48
C ARG A 197 16.52 5.58 -15.08
N VAL A 198 17.82 5.79 -14.89
CA VAL A 198 18.38 7.15 -14.68
C VAL A 198 18.50 7.87 -16.02
N LEU A 199 17.66 8.89 -16.20
CA LEU A 199 17.65 9.72 -17.42
C LEU A 199 19.01 10.40 -17.65
N GLY A 200 19.42 10.48 -18.92
CA GLY A 200 20.67 11.11 -19.33
C GLY A 200 21.94 10.25 -19.21
N CYS A 201 21.88 9.06 -18.58
CA CYS A 201 23.03 8.16 -18.50
C CYS A 201 23.06 7.12 -19.65
N SER A 202 24.25 6.89 -20.21
CA SER A 202 24.49 5.84 -21.22
C SER A 202 24.49 4.44 -20.60
N GLY A 203 23.55 3.58 -21.03
CA GLY A 203 23.49 2.18 -20.64
C GLY A 203 22.36 1.80 -19.67
N GLY A 204 21.50 2.75 -19.28
CA GLY A 204 20.32 2.50 -18.42
C GLY A 204 19.14 1.78 -19.09
N ASN A 205 19.37 0.86 -20.04
CA ASN A 205 18.31 0.14 -20.78
C ASN A 205 17.64 -0.99 -19.94
N VAL A 206 17.68 -0.86 -18.61
CA VAL A 206 17.36 -1.89 -17.63
C VAL A 206 16.48 -1.19 -16.59
N HIS A 207 15.17 -1.40 -16.67
CA HIS A 207 14.17 -0.81 -15.78
C HIS A 207 12.92 -1.69 -15.68
N GLY A 208 11.94 -1.29 -14.88
CA GLY A 208 10.65 -1.94 -14.73
C GLY A 208 10.47 -2.68 -13.42
N ALA A 209 9.38 -3.43 -13.32
CA ALA A 209 9.07 -4.25 -12.15
C ALA A 209 9.66 -5.65 -12.34
N TYR A 210 10.65 -6.00 -11.54
CA TYR A 210 11.33 -7.30 -11.56
C TYR A 210 10.55 -8.26 -10.68
N VAL A 211 9.91 -9.26 -11.30
CA VAL A 211 9.09 -10.24 -10.59
C VAL A 211 9.96 -11.45 -10.26
N TYR A 212 10.18 -11.65 -8.97
CA TYR A 212 10.84 -12.82 -8.42
C TYR A 212 9.79 -13.79 -7.87
N ILE A 213 9.96 -15.07 -8.14
CA ILE A 213 9.11 -16.14 -7.62
C ILE A 213 9.96 -17.05 -6.72
N ARG A 214 9.37 -17.56 -5.65
CA ARG A 214 10.00 -18.53 -4.76
C ARG A 214 10.36 -19.83 -5.50
N GLY A 215 11.65 -20.14 -5.61
CA GLY A 215 12.19 -21.43 -6.06
C GLY A 215 12.42 -22.41 -4.89
N GLU A 216 13.14 -23.51 -5.16
CA GLU A 216 13.42 -24.54 -4.14
C GLU A 216 14.48 -24.11 -3.11
N GLU A 217 15.46 -23.30 -3.51
CA GLU A 217 16.56 -22.82 -2.65
C GLU A 217 16.68 -21.28 -2.56
N ASN A 218 16.12 -20.55 -3.53
CA ASN A 218 16.32 -19.10 -3.72
C ASN A 218 15.08 -18.47 -4.34
N TRP A 219 14.99 -17.13 -4.30
CA TRP A 219 14.07 -16.35 -5.11
C TRP A 219 14.65 -16.11 -6.51
N GLU A 220 13.92 -16.56 -7.53
CA GLU A 220 14.38 -16.60 -8.91
C GLU A 220 13.66 -15.54 -9.75
N LEU A 221 14.40 -14.82 -10.61
CA LEU A 221 13.82 -13.81 -11.51
C LEU A 221 12.96 -14.51 -12.57
N SER A 222 11.64 -14.40 -12.44
CA SER A 222 10.67 -14.98 -13.36
C SER A 222 10.48 -14.10 -14.60
N THR A 223 10.36 -12.79 -14.44
CA THR A 223 10.21 -11.84 -15.55
C THR A 223 10.56 -10.40 -15.13
N THR A 224 10.66 -9.50 -16.12
CA THR A 224 10.71 -8.06 -15.91
C THR A 224 9.59 -7.40 -16.69
N LEU A 225 8.70 -6.70 -16.00
CA LEU A 225 7.55 -6.00 -16.59
C LEU A 225 7.98 -4.60 -17.01
N GLN A 226 8.04 -4.36 -18.32
CA GLN A 226 8.54 -3.14 -18.93
C GLN A 226 7.46 -2.50 -19.81
N ASP A 227 7.17 -1.24 -19.53
CA ASP A 227 6.39 -0.36 -20.40
C ASP A 227 6.84 1.10 -20.22
N GLY A 228 6.53 1.95 -21.20
CA GLY A 228 6.92 3.36 -21.22
C GLY A 228 8.43 3.63 -21.39
N ASP A 229 8.83 4.86 -21.12
CA ASP A 229 10.23 5.31 -21.12
C ASP A 229 10.95 4.99 -19.81
N THR A 230 10.28 5.13 -18.67
CA THR A 230 10.76 4.63 -17.38
C THR A 230 9.57 4.07 -16.60
N ASN A 231 9.76 2.93 -15.95
CA ASN A 231 8.76 2.34 -15.08
C ASN A 231 9.43 1.59 -13.93
N GLY A 232 8.63 1.19 -12.94
CA GLY A 232 9.13 0.51 -11.74
C GLY A 232 9.87 1.45 -10.79
N LYS A 233 9.36 2.67 -10.58
CA LYS A 233 9.79 3.49 -9.44
C LYS A 233 9.02 3.14 -8.17
N TRP A 234 7.73 2.90 -8.33
CA TRP A 234 6.87 2.32 -7.31
C TRP A 234 6.19 1.08 -7.88
N VAL A 235 6.00 0.10 -7.01
CA VAL A 235 5.39 -1.19 -7.32
C VAL A 235 4.45 -1.59 -6.20
N ALA A 236 3.40 -2.31 -6.52
CA ALA A 236 2.57 -3.01 -5.54
C ALA A 236 2.15 -4.37 -6.11
N CYS A 237 1.85 -5.36 -5.27
CA CYS A 237 1.31 -6.63 -5.74
C CYS A 237 0.39 -7.35 -4.76
N ASP A 238 -0.62 -8.01 -5.32
CA ASP A 238 -1.34 -9.10 -4.67
C ASP A 238 -0.88 -10.43 -5.29
N SER A 239 -1.41 -11.57 -4.84
CA SER A 239 -0.99 -12.90 -5.35
C SER A 239 -1.23 -13.10 -6.86
N ASN A 240 -2.14 -12.31 -7.45
CA ASN A 240 -2.66 -12.40 -8.82
C ASN A 240 -2.34 -11.18 -9.69
N MET A 241 -1.92 -10.04 -9.14
CA MET A 241 -1.67 -8.81 -9.88
C MET A 241 -0.39 -8.10 -9.44
N VAL A 242 0.33 -7.53 -10.40
CA VAL A 242 1.36 -6.51 -10.15
C VAL A 242 0.86 -5.16 -10.68
N VAL A 243 1.13 -4.09 -9.94
CA VAL A 243 0.94 -2.70 -10.38
C VAL A 243 2.31 -2.05 -10.47
N SER A 244 2.59 -1.34 -11.57
CA SER A 244 3.83 -0.57 -11.74
C SER A 244 3.55 0.86 -12.16
N TRP A 245 4.15 1.84 -11.47
CA TRP A 245 4.20 3.20 -11.99
C TRP A 245 5.08 3.26 -13.25
N CYS A 246 4.56 3.91 -14.29
CA CYS A 246 5.13 4.06 -15.62
C CYS A 246 5.12 5.53 -16.04
N SER A 247 6.01 5.90 -16.96
CA SER A 247 6.15 7.27 -17.47
C SER A 247 6.61 7.28 -18.93
N ILE A 248 6.07 8.21 -19.73
CA ILE A 248 6.48 8.45 -21.13
C ILE A 248 7.01 9.89 -21.26
N THR A 249 8.16 10.05 -21.91
CA THR A 249 8.86 11.34 -22.04
C THR A 249 8.58 11.98 -23.39
N GLY A 250 7.60 12.88 -23.44
CA GLY A 250 7.32 13.72 -24.60
C GLY A 250 8.31 14.90 -24.73
N PRO A 251 8.37 15.58 -25.90
CA PRO A 251 9.31 16.68 -26.13
C PRO A 251 9.16 17.91 -25.22
N ASN A 252 8.01 18.07 -24.56
CA ASN A 252 7.70 19.20 -23.66
C ASN A 252 6.94 18.78 -22.38
N SER A 253 6.73 17.49 -22.15
CA SER A 253 5.90 16.98 -21.04
C SER A 253 6.23 15.52 -20.72
N THR A 254 6.16 15.14 -19.45
CA THR A 254 6.15 13.74 -19.02
C THR A 254 4.72 13.34 -18.70
N PHE A 255 4.30 12.16 -19.17
CA PHE A 255 2.99 11.58 -18.87
C PHE A 255 3.19 10.38 -17.96
N ASP A 256 2.65 10.46 -16.74
CA ASP A 256 2.71 9.41 -15.73
C ASP A 256 1.40 8.60 -15.74
N TYR A 257 1.51 7.29 -15.52
CA TYR A 257 0.39 6.35 -15.44
C TYR A 257 0.77 5.12 -14.60
N LEU A 258 -0.22 4.32 -14.21
CA LEU A 258 -0.04 3.01 -13.59
C LEU A 258 -0.44 1.95 -14.61
N GLU A 259 0.42 0.94 -14.80
CA GLU A 259 0.12 -0.24 -15.61
C GLU A 259 -0.13 -1.43 -14.68
N MET A 260 -1.23 -2.13 -14.91
CA MET A 260 -1.63 -3.29 -14.13
C MET A 260 -1.37 -4.58 -14.93
N TRP A 261 -0.87 -5.61 -14.26
CA TRP A 261 -0.40 -6.84 -14.89
C TRP A 261 -1.07 -8.04 -14.22
N ASN A 262 -2.07 -8.65 -14.88
CA ASN A 262 -2.69 -9.90 -14.41
C ASN A 262 -1.67 -11.04 -14.52
N ARG A 263 -1.47 -11.78 -13.44
CA ARG A 263 -0.73 -13.04 -13.40
C ARG A 263 -1.55 -14.16 -14.06
N ASN A 264 -0.89 -14.95 -14.89
CA ASN A 264 -1.45 -16.14 -15.54
C ASN A 264 -0.41 -17.26 -15.42
N GLY A 265 -0.47 -17.99 -14.31
CA GLY A 265 0.55 -18.95 -13.90
C GLY A 265 1.89 -18.26 -13.60
N SER A 266 2.90 -18.55 -14.42
CA SER A 266 4.23 -17.91 -14.40
C SER A 266 4.41 -16.81 -15.47
N SER A 267 3.33 -16.42 -16.14
CA SER A 267 3.32 -15.33 -17.13
C SER A 267 2.48 -14.14 -16.63
N PHE A 268 2.69 -12.96 -17.22
CA PHE A 268 1.95 -11.75 -16.88
C PHE A 268 1.45 -11.08 -18.16
N VAL A 269 0.25 -10.50 -18.11
CA VAL A 269 -0.37 -9.78 -19.23
C VAL A 269 -0.97 -8.46 -18.76
N SER A 270 -0.91 -7.43 -19.60
CA SER A 270 -1.56 -6.14 -19.33
C SER A 270 -3.04 -6.32 -18.96
N ALA A 271 -3.47 -5.59 -17.94
CA ALA A 271 -4.80 -5.56 -17.37
C ALA A 271 -5.48 -4.18 -17.55
N GLY A 272 -4.94 -3.35 -18.46
CA GLY A 272 -5.28 -1.94 -18.61
C GLY A 272 -4.45 -1.03 -17.70
N SER A 273 -4.67 0.28 -17.86
CA SER A 273 -3.88 1.34 -17.23
C SER A 273 -4.73 2.44 -16.59
N ILE A 274 -4.13 3.17 -15.67
CA ILE A 274 -4.69 4.32 -14.95
C ILE A 274 -3.80 5.53 -15.30
N TYR A 275 -4.29 6.45 -16.13
CA TYR A 275 -3.45 7.48 -16.77
C TYR A 275 -3.83 8.93 -16.40
N SER A 276 -2.81 9.79 -16.37
CA SER A 276 -2.99 11.25 -16.27
C SER A 276 -3.86 11.81 -17.39
N GLY A 277 -4.81 12.68 -17.05
CA GLY A 277 -5.59 13.45 -18.03
C GLY A 277 -6.92 12.85 -18.49
N ASP A 278 -7.26 11.61 -18.11
CA ASP A 278 -8.60 11.00 -18.25
C ASP A 278 -9.73 11.98 -17.86
N TRP A 279 -9.50 12.61 -16.72
CA TRP A 279 -10.55 12.82 -15.74
C TRP A 279 -10.43 14.19 -15.04
N GLY A 280 -9.49 15.01 -15.52
CA GLY A 280 -9.24 16.38 -15.04
C GLY A 280 -8.05 16.54 -14.10
N PHE A 281 -7.25 15.50 -13.89
CA PHE A 281 -6.09 15.52 -12.98
C PHE A 281 -4.93 14.63 -13.47
N ASP A 282 -3.73 14.98 -13.03
CA ASP A 282 -2.47 14.27 -13.32
C ASP A 282 -2.09 13.34 -12.16
N ILE A 283 -1.50 12.18 -12.48
CA ILE A 283 -1.05 11.18 -11.50
C ILE A 283 0.47 11.23 -11.41
N TYR A 284 1.01 12.36 -10.97
CA TYR A 284 2.46 12.51 -10.84
C TYR A 284 3.00 11.69 -9.67
N PHE A 285 3.99 10.85 -9.96
CA PHE A 285 4.76 10.09 -8.97
C PHE A 285 3.88 9.40 -7.90
N ALA A 286 3.19 8.32 -8.28
CA ALA A 286 2.32 7.57 -7.36
C ALA A 286 3.14 6.83 -6.30
N GLU A 287 3.13 7.34 -5.07
CA GLU A 287 3.87 6.83 -3.91
C GLU A 287 2.97 6.01 -2.99
N GLY A 288 3.57 5.08 -2.24
CA GLY A 288 2.90 4.36 -1.16
C GLY A 288 1.72 3.51 -1.61
N MET A 289 1.87 2.84 -2.76
CA MET A 289 0.81 2.06 -3.38
C MET A 289 0.47 0.80 -2.57
N HIS A 290 -0.78 0.34 -2.66
CA HIS A 290 -1.23 -0.95 -2.13
C HIS A 290 -2.38 -1.49 -2.98
N ILE A 291 -2.35 -2.77 -3.32
CA ILE A 291 -3.36 -3.46 -4.13
C ILE A 291 -3.90 -4.65 -3.33
N ASP A 292 -5.22 -4.75 -3.19
CA ASP A 292 -5.90 -5.92 -2.62
C ASP A 292 -7.32 -6.06 -3.21
N ASP A 293 -7.77 -7.30 -3.42
CA ASP A 293 -9.12 -7.67 -3.90
C ASP A 293 -9.68 -6.76 -5.04
N GLY A 294 -8.83 -6.41 -6.02
CA GLY A 294 -9.21 -5.58 -7.18
C GLY A 294 -9.29 -4.06 -6.90
N ILE A 295 -8.78 -3.60 -5.76
CA ILE A 295 -8.77 -2.20 -5.31
C ILE A 295 -7.32 -1.75 -5.10
N LEU A 296 -6.96 -0.60 -5.66
CA LEU A 296 -5.62 0.00 -5.60
C LEU A 296 -5.68 1.36 -4.87
N SER A 297 -4.97 1.55 -3.76
CA SER A 297 -4.75 2.86 -3.13
C SER A 297 -3.37 3.42 -3.47
N PHE A 298 -3.27 4.74 -3.65
CA PHE A 298 -1.99 5.43 -3.87
C PHE A 298 -2.07 6.92 -3.52
N GLY A 299 -0.94 7.52 -3.13
CA GLY A 299 -0.78 8.96 -3.01
C GLY A 299 -0.06 9.59 -4.20
N THR A 300 -0.53 10.74 -4.66
CA THR A 300 0.09 11.53 -5.74
C THR A 300 0.20 13.00 -5.34
N CYS A 301 1.04 13.79 -6.02
CA CYS A 301 1.13 15.23 -5.83
C CYS A 301 0.63 16.04 -7.04
N ASP A 302 0.12 17.23 -6.74
CA ASP A 302 -0.52 18.16 -7.68
C ASP A 302 0.34 18.67 -8.84
N SER A 303 1.66 18.39 -8.83
CA SER A 303 2.60 18.95 -9.80
C SER A 303 3.93 18.22 -9.84
N PHE A 304 4.37 17.82 -11.03
CA PHE A 304 5.67 17.16 -11.28
C PHE A 304 6.86 17.88 -10.61
N TRP A 305 6.95 19.21 -10.78
CA TRP A 305 8.01 20.04 -10.18
C TRP A 305 7.89 20.18 -8.66
N GLY A 306 6.66 20.19 -8.14
CA GLY A 306 6.42 20.14 -6.70
C GLY A 306 6.96 18.83 -6.12
N CYS A 307 6.62 17.69 -6.73
CA CYS A 307 7.06 16.37 -6.31
C CYS A 307 8.59 16.24 -6.30
N GLN A 308 9.27 16.63 -7.39
CA GLN A 308 10.73 16.54 -7.50
C GLN A 308 11.48 17.42 -6.49
N THR A 309 10.98 18.64 -6.23
CA THR A 309 11.67 19.58 -5.32
C THR A 309 11.27 19.42 -3.86
N ASN A 310 10.14 18.74 -3.58
CA ASN A 310 9.55 18.56 -2.25
C ASN A 310 9.27 19.91 -1.52
N THR A 311 9.10 21.01 -2.27
CA THR A 311 8.99 22.38 -1.73
C THR A 311 7.56 22.86 -1.49
N THR A 312 6.58 22.36 -2.26
CA THR A 312 5.27 23.05 -2.43
C THR A 312 4.05 22.14 -2.58
N THR A 313 4.21 20.81 -2.59
CA THR A 313 3.12 19.89 -2.97
C THR A 313 1.92 19.93 -2.04
N ASN A 314 0.73 20.16 -2.60
CA ASN A 314 -0.45 19.48 -2.11
C ASN A 314 -0.37 18.01 -2.54
N ARG A 315 -0.98 17.12 -1.75
CA ARG A 315 -1.05 15.69 -2.04
C ARG A 315 -2.46 15.19 -1.88
N THR A 316 -2.82 14.29 -2.77
CA THR A 316 -4.13 13.66 -2.86
C THR A 316 -3.91 12.16 -2.81
N VAL A 317 -4.72 11.46 -2.03
CA VAL A 317 -4.83 10.00 -2.11
C VAL A 317 -6.04 9.66 -2.96
N TYR A 318 -5.87 8.68 -3.84
CA TYR A 318 -6.95 8.07 -4.59
C TYR A 318 -7.04 6.59 -4.24
N THR A 319 -8.24 6.04 -4.40
CA THR A 319 -8.45 4.61 -4.65
C THR A 319 -9.00 4.41 -6.04
N ALA A 320 -8.49 3.41 -6.75
CA ALA A 320 -9.06 2.90 -7.99
C ALA A 320 -9.70 1.53 -7.74
N GLN A 321 -10.86 1.29 -8.35
CA GLN A 321 -11.55 0.00 -8.33
C GLN A 321 -11.61 -0.54 -9.76
N ARG A 322 -11.42 -1.85 -9.92
CA ARG A 322 -11.70 -2.54 -11.17
C ARG A 322 -13.20 -2.81 -11.31
N LEU A 323 -13.76 -2.40 -12.45
CA LEU A 323 -15.15 -2.64 -12.84
C LEU A 323 -15.13 -3.37 -14.20
N GLY A 324 -15.20 -4.69 -14.16
CA GLY A 324 -15.07 -5.58 -15.31
C GLY A 324 -13.71 -5.47 -16.03
N ASN A 325 -13.73 -4.72 -17.14
CA ASN A 325 -12.62 -4.55 -18.07
C ASN A 325 -11.91 -3.19 -17.97
N TYR A 326 -12.36 -2.30 -17.09
CA TYR A 326 -11.75 -0.99 -16.89
C TYR A 326 -11.47 -0.71 -15.40
N TRP A 327 -10.60 0.26 -15.16
CA TRP A 327 -10.33 0.79 -13.84
C TRP A 327 -10.97 2.16 -13.72
N ARG A 328 -11.48 2.48 -12.52
CA ARG A 328 -12.15 3.75 -12.25
C ARG A 328 -11.66 4.33 -10.93
N LEU A 329 -11.24 5.59 -10.95
CA LEU A 329 -10.89 6.32 -9.74
C LEU A 329 -12.15 6.72 -8.98
N GLY A 330 -12.11 6.55 -7.66
CA GLY A 330 -13.13 7.04 -6.74
C GLY A 330 -12.81 8.42 -6.18
N THR A 331 -13.35 8.71 -5.00
CA THR A 331 -13.32 10.06 -4.41
C THR A 331 -11.89 10.52 -4.05
N PRO A 332 -11.42 11.68 -4.55
CA PRO A 332 -10.10 12.22 -4.19
C PRO A 332 -10.07 12.65 -2.71
N LEU A 333 -9.11 12.12 -1.96
CA LEU A 333 -8.90 12.39 -0.54
C LEU A 333 -7.78 13.41 -0.36
N THR A 334 -8.07 14.53 0.33
CA THR A 334 -7.08 15.57 0.63
C THR A 334 -6.94 15.77 2.13
N ILE A 335 -5.74 16.17 2.58
CA ILE A 335 -5.42 16.25 4.01
C ILE A 335 -6.35 17.25 4.75
N PRO A 336 -6.83 16.95 5.97
CA PRO A 336 -7.66 17.87 6.74
C PRO A 336 -6.96 19.20 7.09
N THR A 337 -7.76 20.26 7.21
CA THR A 337 -7.28 21.59 7.60
C THR A 337 -6.61 21.57 8.97
N GLY A 338 -5.40 22.12 9.06
CA GLY A 338 -4.60 22.17 10.30
C GLY A 338 -3.40 21.20 10.31
N TYR A 339 -3.30 20.33 9.32
CA TYR A 339 -2.16 19.43 9.11
C TYR A 339 -1.32 19.85 7.88
N SER A 340 -0.10 19.31 7.76
CA SER A 340 0.81 19.61 6.65
C SER A 340 0.68 18.57 5.53
N SER A 341 0.40 19.00 4.30
CA SER A 341 0.34 18.12 3.11
C SER A 341 1.65 17.40 2.79
N SER A 342 2.78 17.89 3.34
CA SER A 342 4.12 17.35 3.16
C SER A 342 4.23 15.89 3.62
N GLY A 343 4.03 14.96 2.70
CA GLY A 343 4.13 13.51 2.93
C GLY A 343 2.78 12.77 3.04
N PHE A 344 1.64 13.46 3.02
CA PHE A 344 0.32 12.81 2.99
C PHE A 344 0.21 11.86 1.79
N GLY A 345 -0.20 10.61 2.03
CA GLY A 345 -0.30 9.58 0.99
C GLY A 345 1.01 8.89 0.60
N ARG A 346 2.15 9.15 1.26
CA ARG A 346 3.42 8.44 0.97
C ARG A 346 3.44 6.97 1.42
N ASN A 347 2.43 6.55 2.19
CA ASN A 347 2.14 5.16 2.53
C ASN A 347 0.61 5.07 2.64
N THR A 348 -0.04 4.18 1.88
CA THR A 348 -1.48 3.92 1.93
C THR A 348 -1.70 2.43 2.07
N LYS A 349 -2.63 2.02 2.95
CA LYS A 349 -2.82 0.61 3.32
C LYS A 349 -4.29 0.31 3.57
N MET A 350 -4.75 -0.85 3.12
CA MET A 350 -6.18 -1.24 3.12
C MET A 350 -6.37 -2.63 3.73
N ALA A 351 -7.28 -2.73 4.70
CA ALA A 351 -7.87 -3.97 5.20
C ALA A 351 -9.07 -3.64 6.11
N GLY A 352 -9.91 -4.62 6.46
CA GLY A 352 -10.93 -4.48 7.53
C GLY A 352 -11.86 -3.27 7.34
N GLY A 353 -12.50 -3.18 6.17
CA GLY A 353 -13.39 -2.06 5.80
C GLY A 353 -12.71 -0.68 5.69
N SER A 354 -11.39 -0.59 5.85
CA SER A 354 -10.68 0.66 6.17
C SER A 354 -9.54 0.98 5.18
N LEU A 355 -9.34 2.28 4.94
CA LEU A 355 -8.15 2.85 4.31
C LEU A 355 -7.37 3.66 5.36
N LEU A 356 -6.12 3.28 5.60
CA LEU A 356 -5.17 4.03 6.43
C LEU A 356 -4.18 4.80 5.54
N ILE A 357 -3.96 6.07 5.88
CA ILE A 357 -3.15 7.01 5.10
C ILE A 357 -2.05 7.60 5.98
N GLY A 358 -0.81 7.27 5.66
CA GLY A 358 0.37 7.86 6.27
C GLY A 358 0.60 9.31 5.81
N ALA A 359 0.87 10.19 6.79
CA ALA A 359 1.29 11.56 6.56
C ALA A 359 2.57 11.88 7.38
N PRO A 360 3.72 11.26 7.06
CA PRO A 360 5.00 11.54 7.71
C PRO A 360 5.46 12.97 7.45
N ALA A 361 5.12 13.87 8.37
CA ALA A 361 5.35 15.31 8.26
C ALA A 361 6.82 15.68 8.52
N TYR A 362 7.72 15.34 7.60
CA TYR A 362 9.18 15.42 7.74
C TYR A 362 9.73 16.79 8.22
N SER A 363 9.04 17.88 7.94
CA SER A 363 9.39 19.24 8.38
C SER A 363 9.19 19.50 9.88
N SER A 364 8.30 18.73 10.52
CA SER A 364 8.02 18.76 11.96
C SER A 364 8.43 17.47 12.67
N SER A 365 8.88 16.47 11.92
CA SER A 365 9.21 15.10 12.34
C SER A 365 8.12 14.36 13.12
N ARG A 366 6.91 14.91 13.27
CA ARG A 366 5.84 14.31 14.07
C ARG A 366 5.15 13.18 13.32
N GLY A 367 4.53 13.53 12.19
CA GLY A 367 3.71 12.60 11.41
C GLY A 367 2.34 12.33 12.04
N VAL A 368 1.44 11.80 11.22
CA VAL A 368 0.06 11.43 11.54
C VAL A 368 -0.32 10.24 10.65
N VAL A 369 -1.17 9.34 11.13
CA VAL A 369 -1.92 8.42 10.27
C VAL A 369 -3.37 8.85 10.30
N PHE A 370 -4.01 8.93 9.15
CA PHE A 370 -5.45 9.15 9.02
C PHE A 370 -6.16 7.84 8.68
N GLN A 371 -7.43 7.73 9.02
CA GLN A 371 -8.31 6.62 8.67
C GLN A 371 -9.61 7.13 8.01
N THR A 372 -10.17 6.30 7.13
CA THR A 372 -11.55 6.40 6.63
C THR A 372 -12.07 5.01 6.30
N THR A 373 -13.40 4.82 6.32
CA THR A 373 -14.05 3.68 5.69
C THR A 373 -13.65 3.62 4.21
N LEU A 374 -13.15 2.48 3.75
CA LEU A 374 -12.70 2.24 2.37
C LEU A 374 -13.84 2.43 1.38
N ALA A 375 -15.05 1.92 1.69
CA ALA A 375 -16.21 2.01 0.82
C ALA A 375 -16.55 3.45 0.37
N GLN A 376 -16.28 4.46 1.21
CA GLN A 376 -16.57 5.87 0.91
C GLN A 376 -15.57 6.50 -0.08
N THR A 377 -14.46 5.80 -0.37
CA THR A 377 -13.41 6.26 -1.29
C THR A 377 -13.56 5.61 -2.67
N LEU A 378 -14.33 4.51 -2.79
CA LEU A 378 -14.53 3.74 -4.02
C LEU A 378 -15.67 4.29 -4.89
N PRO A 379 -15.64 4.05 -6.22
CA PRO A 379 -16.74 4.42 -7.12
C PRO A 379 -17.97 3.48 -7.00
N CYS A 380 -17.79 2.19 -6.73
CA CYS A 380 -18.90 1.23 -6.61
C CYS A 380 -18.62 0.19 -5.50
N PRO A 381 -18.63 0.62 -4.21
CA PRO A 381 -18.06 -0.17 -3.11
C PRO A 381 -18.71 -1.54 -2.84
N ALA A 382 -19.91 -1.79 -3.37
CA ALA A 382 -20.64 -3.03 -3.22
C ALA A 382 -20.41 -4.06 -4.35
N ASP A 383 -19.66 -3.70 -5.41
CA ASP A 383 -19.17 -4.65 -6.41
C ASP A 383 -17.95 -5.41 -5.85
N PHE A 384 -18.19 -6.62 -5.37
CA PHE A 384 -17.23 -7.51 -4.74
C PHE A 384 -16.71 -8.63 -5.65
N ASN A 385 -17.22 -8.72 -6.89
CA ASN A 385 -16.72 -9.66 -7.89
C ASN A 385 -15.88 -8.96 -9.00
N SER A 386 -15.95 -7.62 -9.05
CA SER A 386 -15.35 -6.71 -10.03
C SER A 386 -15.82 -6.93 -11.47
N ASP A 387 -17.11 -7.21 -11.68
CA ASP A 387 -17.74 -7.33 -13.02
C ASP A 387 -18.45 -6.04 -13.49
N GLY A 388 -18.70 -5.07 -12.60
CA GLY A 388 -19.35 -3.80 -12.89
C GLY A 388 -20.84 -3.72 -12.49
N ASN A 389 -21.36 -4.72 -11.76
CA ASN A 389 -22.72 -4.75 -11.22
C ASN A 389 -22.70 -4.98 -9.70
N VAL A 390 -23.82 -4.67 -9.04
CA VAL A 390 -24.10 -5.02 -7.65
C VAL A 390 -25.32 -5.94 -7.63
N ASP A 391 -25.12 -7.25 -7.48
CA ASP A 391 -26.19 -8.25 -7.64
C ASP A 391 -26.19 -9.39 -6.59
N VAL A 392 -26.80 -10.54 -6.90
CA VAL A 392 -26.83 -11.73 -6.04
C VAL A 392 -25.43 -12.27 -5.75
N ALA A 393 -24.46 -12.13 -6.66
CA ALA A 393 -23.07 -12.55 -6.47
C ALA A 393 -22.41 -11.83 -5.28
N ASP A 394 -22.68 -10.53 -5.13
CA ASP A 394 -22.12 -9.69 -4.08
C ASP A 394 -22.82 -9.94 -2.74
N ILE A 395 -24.14 -10.18 -2.76
CA ILE A 395 -24.87 -10.73 -1.59
C ILE A 395 -24.24 -12.04 -1.12
N LEU A 396 -23.84 -12.93 -2.04
CA LEU A 396 -23.19 -14.19 -1.67
C LEU A 396 -21.81 -13.96 -1.03
N ARG A 397 -21.08 -12.90 -1.37
CA ARG A 397 -19.84 -12.51 -0.66
C ARG A 397 -20.12 -12.00 0.76
N ILE A 398 -21.09 -11.09 0.95
CA ILE A 398 -21.50 -10.65 2.31
C ILE A 398 -21.93 -11.85 3.17
N ILE A 399 -22.74 -12.76 2.62
CA ILE A 399 -23.19 -13.96 3.35
C ILE A 399 -22.01 -14.91 3.64
N SER A 400 -21.04 -15.03 2.73
CA SER A 400 -19.85 -15.86 2.93
C SER A 400 -18.87 -15.29 3.96
N ASN A 401 -18.85 -13.98 4.18
CA ASN A 401 -18.02 -13.31 5.19
C ASN A 401 -18.82 -12.85 6.42
N TRP A 402 -20.03 -13.38 6.64
CA TRP A 402 -20.95 -12.89 7.67
C TRP A 402 -20.42 -13.05 9.10
N GLY A 403 -20.33 -11.94 9.83
CA GLY A 403 -19.71 -11.87 11.16
C GLY A 403 -18.19 -11.91 11.14
N GLY A 404 -17.59 -11.84 9.95
CA GLY A 404 -16.15 -11.71 9.72
C GLY A 404 -15.71 -10.25 9.49
N ILE A 405 -14.59 -10.11 8.79
CA ILE A 405 -13.91 -8.85 8.50
C ILE A 405 -13.43 -8.89 7.04
N GLY A 406 -13.42 -7.76 6.33
CA GLY A 406 -13.05 -7.70 4.92
C GLY A 406 -13.50 -6.41 4.26
N ARG A 407 -13.58 -6.37 2.92
CA ARG A 407 -14.22 -5.25 2.20
C ARG A 407 -15.75 -5.32 2.20
N GLU A 408 -16.31 -6.47 2.61
CA GLU A 408 -17.74 -6.64 2.85
C GLU A 408 -18.27 -5.85 4.07
N ASP A 409 -17.37 -5.27 4.89
CA ASP A 409 -17.70 -4.23 5.87
C ASP A 409 -17.78 -2.87 5.13
N ILE A 410 -18.90 -2.66 4.45
CA ILE A 410 -19.18 -1.44 3.66
C ILE A 410 -19.36 -0.24 4.60
N ASN A 411 -19.92 -0.47 5.79
CA ASN A 411 -20.20 0.60 6.74
C ASN A 411 -18.94 1.05 7.51
N GLY A 412 -18.00 0.13 7.74
CA GLY A 412 -16.72 0.37 8.41
C GLY A 412 -16.81 0.26 9.94
N ASP A 413 -17.73 -0.53 10.49
CA ASP A 413 -17.86 -0.74 11.95
C ASP A 413 -17.03 -1.92 12.48
N SER A 414 -16.17 -2.50 11.63
CA SER A 414 -15.29 -3.65 11.90
C SER A 414 -15.96 -5.02 11.87
N LEU A 415 -17.22 -5.13 11.41
CA LEU A 415 -17.99 -6.39 11.46
C LEU A 415 -19.00 -6.52 10.30
N VAL A 416 -18.75 -7.43 9.36
CA VAL A 416 -19.68 -7.71 8.25
C VAL A 416 -21.04 -8.19 8.80
N ASN A 417 -22.10 -7.39 8.65
CA ASN A 417 -23.40 -7.65 9.25
C ASN A 417 -24.60 -7.23 8.39
N VAL A 418 -25.79 -7.15 9.01
CA VAL A 418 -27.05 -6.78 8.32
C VAL A 418 -27.03 -5.34 7.81
N THR A 419 -26.24 -4.46 8.43
CA THR A 419 -26.05 -3.07 8.02
C THR A 419 -25.39 -2.99 6.65
N ASP A 420 -24.37 -3.82 6.40
CA ASP A 420 -23.67 -3.90 5.11
C ASP A 420 -24.54 -4.53 4.04
N LEU A 421 -25.30 -5.59 4.37
CA LEU A 421 -26.26 -6.18 3.44
C LEU A 421 -27.35 -5.19 3.01
N LEU A 422 -27.82 -4.33 3.92
CA LEU A 422 -28.75 -3.25 3.55
C LEU A 422 -28.06 -2.19 2.70
N THR A 423 -26.82 -1.81 3.02
CA THR A 423 -26.03 -0.84 2.24
C THR A 423 -25.76 -1.33 0.80
N LEU A 424 -25.52 -2.63 0.61
CA LEU A 424 -25.43 -3.26 -0.71
C LEU A 424 -26.78 -3.19 -1.45
N VAL A 425 -27.88 -3.55 -0.79
CA VAL A 425 -29.22 -3.57 -1.42
C VAL A 425 -29.68 -2.16 -1.81
N ASP A 426 -29.28 -1.13 -1.07
CA ASP A 426 -29.51 0.28 -1.43
C ASP A 426 -28.61 0.75 -2.61
N ALA A 427 -27.58 -0.01 -2.98
CA ALA A 427 -26.67 0.23 -4.10
C ALA A 427 -26.90 -0.69 -5.32
N TRP A 428 -28.01 -1.45 -5.34
CA TRP A 428 -28.30 -2.48 -6.34
C TRP A 428 -28.45 -1.95 -7.79
N GLY A 429 -27.62 -2.41 -8.72
CA GLY A 429 -27.69 -2.02 -10.14
C GLY A 429 -26.35 -2.13 -10.90
N GLU A 430 -26.28 -1.46 -12.05
CA GLU A 430 -25.03 -1.24 -12.79
C GLU A 430 -24.21 -0.12 -12.10
N CYS A 431 -22.88 -0.23 -12.09
CA CYS A 431 -21.98 0.78 -11.50
C CYS A 431 -21.79 2.03 -12.41
N GLU A 432 -22.76 2.96 -12.42
CA GLU A 432 -22.74 4.25 -13.16
C GLU A 432 -21.54 5.15 -12.85
#